data_AF-A0A7V9Q595-F1
#
_entry.id   AF-A0A7V9Q595-F1
#
_cell.length_a   1.000
_cell.length_b   1.000
_cell.length_c   1.000
_cell.angle_alpha   90.00
_cell.angle_beta   90.00
_cell.angle_gamma   90.00
#
_symmetry.space_group_name_H-M   'P 1'
#
loop_
_entity.id
_entity.type
_entity.pdbx_description
1 polymer ?
#
loop_
_entity_poly.entity_id
_entity_poly.type
_entity_poly.pdbx_seq_one_letter_code
_entity_poly.pdbx_strand_id
1 'polypeptide(L)' 'AIIDKNARIGANVRLVNERGVEEYDSPDGSFYIRDRIIIVPKNGIIKDGTVV' A
#
# COMPACT_ATOMS: atom_id res chain seq x y z
N ALA A 1 -6.04 2.75 -5.51
CA ALA A 1 -5.13 1.70 -5.04
C ALA A 1 -5.54 0.37 -5.67
N ILE A 2 -4.58 -0.51 -5.94
CA ILE A 2 -4.79 -1.90 -6.40
C ILE A 2 -4.46 -2.82 -5.23
N ILE A 3 -5.36 -3.73 -4.91
CA ILE A 3 -5.20 -4.67 -3.79
C ILE A 3 -5.30 -6.07 -4.39
N ASP A 4 -4.21 -6.81 -4.35
CA ASP A 4 -4.12 -8.14 -4.96
C ASP A 4 -4.63 -9.23 -4.00
N LYS A 5 -4.78 -10.45 -4.53
CA LYS A 5 -5.38 -11.60 -3.87
C LYS A 5 -4.70 -11.89 -2.52
N ASN A 6 -5.52 -12.17 -1.51
CA ASN A 6 -5.09 -12.50 -0.14
C ASN A 6 -4.27 -11.41 0.57
N ALA A 7 -4.25 -10.17 0.06
CA ALA A 7 -3.72 -9.05 0.81
C ALA A 7 -4.49 -8.90 2.15
N ARG A 8 -3.76 -8.58 3.22
CA ARG A 8 -4.31 -8.38 4.56
C ARG A 8 -4.12 -6.92 4.93
N ILE A 9 -5.24 -6.22 5.12
CA ILE A 9 -5.24 -4.81 5.51
C ILE A 9 -5.72 -4.73 6.96
N GLY A 10 -4.88 -4.15 7.81
CA GLY A 10 -5.19 -3.90 9.21
C GLY A 10 -6.31 -2.87 9.41
N ALA A 11 -6.80 -2.78 10.64
CA ALA A 11 -7.77 -1.77 11.06
C ALA A 11 -7.16 -0.36 10.99
N ASN A 12 -7.99 0.63 10.64
CA ASN A 12 -7.60 2.05 10.58
C ASN A 12 -6.45 2.38 9.60
N VAL A 13 -6.27 1.55 8.57
CA VAL A 13 -5.30 1.84 7.50
C VAL A 13 -5.84 2.94 6.58
N ARG A 14 -4.95 3.86 6.17
CA ARG A 14 -5.21 4.87 5.13
C ARG A 14 -4.18 4.71 4.02
N LEU A 15 -4.64 4.33 2.83
CA LEU A 15 -3.82 4.27 1.62
C LEU A 15 -4.14 5.49 0.76
N VAL A 16 -3.54 6.64 1.06
CA VAL A 16 -3.83 7.92 0.40
C VAL A 16 -2.52 8.62 0.04
N ASN A 17 -2.18 8.61 -1.25
CA ASN A 17 -0.99 9.27 -1.77
C ASN A 17 -1.15 10.81 -1.79
N GLU A 18 -1.29 11.45 -0.62
CA GLU A 18 -1.47 12.91 -0.46
C GLU A 18 -0.28 13.71 -1.00
N ARG A 19 0.90 13.08 -1.00
CA ARG A 19 2.14 13.68 -1.50
C ARG A 19 2.29 13.59 -3.02
N GLY A 20 1.38 12.91 -3.72
CA GLY A 20 1.42 12.77 -5.18
C GLY A 20 2.64 12.03 -5.71
N VAL A 21 3.19 11.10 -4.92
CA VAL A 21 4.40 10.33 -5.25
C VAL A 21 4.14 9.50 -6.52
N GLU A 22 5.04 9.59 -7.50
CA GLU A 22 4.91 8.83 -8.76
C GLU A 22 5.28 7.37 -8.58
N GLU A 23 6.45 7.12 -8.00
CA GLU A 23 6.99 5.78 -7.75
C GLU A 23 7.57 5.68 -6.35
N TYR A 24 7.25 4.59 -5.66
CA TYR A 24 7.77 4.28 -4.34
C TYR A 24 7.76 2.78 -4.09
N ASP A 25 8.74 2.27 -3.37
CA ASP A 25 8.76 0.88 -2.91
C ASP A 25 8.88 0.89 -1.39
N SER A 26 7.91 0.26 -0.72
CA SER A 26 7.98 0.11 0.73
C SER A 26 9.19 -0.76 1.08
N PRO A 27 10.02 -0.38 2.08
CA PRO A 27 11.19 -1.15 2.50
C PRO A 27 10.85 -2.60 2.86
N ASP A 28 9.66 -2.82 3.42
CA ASP A 28 9.17 -4.13 3.85
C ASP A 28 8.46 -4.90 2.72
N GLY A 29 8.42 -4.37 1.50
CA GLY A 29 7.69 -4.96 0.37
C GLY A 29 6.16 -5.03 0.57
N SER A 30 5.64 -4.29 1.55
CA SER A 30 4.23 -4.35 1.96
C SER A 30 3.30 -3.70 0.94
N PHE A 31 3.78 -2.68 0.23
CA PHE A 31 3.13 -2.03 -0.90
C PHE A 31 4.18 -1.33 -1.78
N TYR A 32 3.77 -0.93 -2.98
CA TYR A 32 4.54 -0.08 -3.86
C TYR A 32 3.60 0.93 -4.54
N ILE A 33 4.13 2.06 -4.98
CA ILE A 33 3.41 3.06 -5.76
C ILE A 33 3.99 3.04 -7.16
N ARG A 34 3.12 2.94 -8.17
CA ARG A 34 3.46 3.08 -9.59
C ARG A 34 2.37 3.89 -10.26
N ASP A 35 2.75 4.83 -11.12
CA ASP A 35 1.80 5.74 -11.78
C ASP A 35 0.88 6.47 -10.78
N ARG A 36 1.41 6.79 -9.58
CA ARG A 36 0.65 7.35 -8.43
C ARG A 36 -0.42 6.43 -7.85
N ILE A 37 -0.50 5.18 -8.29
CA ILE A 37 -1.41 4.16 -7.79
C ILE A 37 -0.68 3.34 -6.73
N ILE A 38 -1.24 3.31 -5.52
CA ILE A 38 -0.77 2.42 -4.45
C ILE A 38 -1.17 0.98 -4.79
N ILE A 39 -0.23 0.05 -4.74
CA ILE A 39 -0.39 -1.36 -5.10
C ILE A 39 0.06 -2.21 -3.92
N VAL A 40 -0.86 -3.05 -3.42
CA VAL A 40 -0.58 -4.04 -2.38
C VAL A 40 -0.48 -5.42 -3.04
N PRO A 41 0.70 -6.09 -3.03
CA PRO A 41 0.92 -7.35 -3.72
C PRO A 41 0.14 -8.51 -3.10
N LYS A 42 0.09 -9.64 -3.82
CA LYS A 42 -0.50 -10.88 -3.33
C LYS A 42 0.09 -11.29 -1.99
N ASN A 43 -0.76 -11.62 -1.02
CA ASN A 43 -0.39 -11.91 0.37
C ASN A 43 0.33 -10.76 1.11
N GLY A 44 0.36 -9.54 0.56
CA GLY A 44 0.92 -8.36 1.21
C GLY A 44 0.16 -8.03 2.50
N ILE A 45 0.87 -7.59 3.53
CA ILE A 45 0.29 -7.29 4.84
C ILE A 45 0.54 -5.82 5.15
N ILE A 46 -0.54 -5.06 5.29
CA ILE A 46 -0.52 -3.69 5.79
C ILE A 46 -0.97 -3.73 7.25
N LYS A 47 -0.12 -3.26 8.16
CA LYS A 47 -0.38 -3.31 9.61
C LYS A 47 -1.43 -2.28 10.02
N ASP A 48 -2.06 -2.51 11.16
CA ASP A 48 -3.05 -1.59 11.73
C ASP A 48 -2.48 -0.17 11.85
N GLY A 49 -3.30 0.84 11.52
CA GLY A 49 -2.91 2.25 11.60
C GLY A 49 -1.89 2.71 10.56
N THR A 50 -1.51 1.88 9.58
CA THR A 50 -0.58 2.31 8.52
C THR A 50 -1.19 3.45 7.71
N VAL A 51 -0.44 4.54 7.55
CA VAL A 51 -0.77 5.67 6.66
C VAL A 51 0.29 5.75 5.58
N VAL A 52 -0.14 5.55 4.33
CA VAL A 52 0.66 5.66 3.11
C VAL A 52 0.25 6.90 2.37
#